data_AF-A0A948ZFR2-F1
#
_entry.id   AF-A0A948ZFR2-F1
#
_cell.length_a   1.000
_cell.length_b   1.000
_cell.length_c   1.000
_cell.angle_alpha   90.00
_cell.angle_beta   90.00
_cell.angle_gamma   90.00
#
_symmetry.space_group_name_H-M   'P 1'
#
loop_
_entity.id
_entity.type
_entity.pdbx_description
1 polymer ?
#
loop_
_entity_poly.entity_id
_entity_poly.type
_entity_poly.pdbx_seq_one_letter_code
_entity_poly.pdbx_strand_id
1 'polypeptide(L)'
;MNSNNKFFGIFHKNSESWHKKLLRKSKNYFPYFSVSLLSLLVVLFFWTTYNDKPKFITSVITMDIKNIVDSLNKIDKECNILSIENECNYVDFLNVEKFSGSEVGCLNLAFPKNWAGPYLSLNPTLQGKLYEIIKRKDGNYVLPGRGVKLPNDLIVGKDFDYYSADLTSIDKMLADGGQLNYKGTPLGAKLTFEVGDWGREELRSKTTYDINQMLLEFNKAIPFTYNQTTTQAKI
;
A
#
# COMPACT_ATOMS: atom_id res chain seq x y z
N MET A 1 33.24 80.76 18.82
CA MET A 1 32.04 80.18 18.18
C MET A 1 32.36 79.77 16.74
N ASN A 2 31.86 78.61 16.31
CA ASN A 2 31.59 78.25 14.90
C ASN A 2 32.69 77.72 13.93
N SER A 3 33.59 76.84 14.37
CA SER A 3 34.40 76.01 13.42
C SER A 3 33.86 74.58 13.26
N ASN A 4 33.43 73.94 14.35
CA ASN A 4 33.00 72.52 14.32
C ASN A 4 31.65 72.27 13.61
N ASN A 5 30.77 73.29 13.50
CA ASN A 5 29.48 73.16 12.82
C ASN A 5 29.60 73.11 11.29
N LYS A 6 30.72 73.58 10.71
CA LYS A 6 30.92 73.61 9.26
C LYS A 6 31.34 72.25 8.70
N PHE A 7 32.11 71.49 9.47
CA PHE A 7 32.62 70.17 9.08
C PHE A 7 31.50 69.11 9.05
N PHE A 8 30.62 69.09 10.07
CA PHE A 8 29.47 68.19 10.10
C PHE A 8 28.44 68.49 9.00
N GLY A 9 28.23 69.77 8.63
CA GLY A 9 27.34 70.14 7.54
C GLY A 9 27.81 69.68 6.16
N ILE A 10 29.13 69.60 5.93
CA ILE A 10 29.70 69.11 4.66
C ILE A 10 29.56 67.59 4.54
N PHE A 11 29.80 66.85 5.64
CA PHE A 11 29.62 65.39 5.66
C PHE A 11 28.16 64.98 5.44
N HIS A 12 27.20 65.66 6.06
CA HIS A 12 25.77 65.37 5.88
C HIS A 12 25.27 65.70 4.46
N LYS A 13 25.79 66.78 3.84
CA LYS A 13 25.41 67.15 2.47
C LYS A 13 26.02 66.21 1.43
N ASN A 14 27.23 65.68 1.69
CA ASN A 14 27.87 64.70 0.82
C ASN A 14 27.19 63.33 0.91
N SER A 15 26.79 62.87 2.11
CA SER A 15 26.09 61.59 2.29
C SER A 15 24.72 61.60 1.60
N GLU A 16 23.94 62.67 1.73
CA GLU A 16 22.66 62.81 1.02
C GLU A 16 22.81 62.78 -0.51
N SER A 17 23.85 63.42 -1.04
CA SER A 17 24.10 63.42 -2.49
C SER A 17 24.53 62.05 -3.00
N TRP A 18 25.30 61.31 -2.18
CA TRP A 18 25.75 59.96 -2.49
C TRP A 18 24.59 58.97 -2.45
N HIS A 19 23.74 59.01 -1.41
CA HIS A 19 22.54 58.17 -1.32
C HIS A 19 21.56 58.42 -2.47
N LYS A 20 21.30 59.69 -2.84
CA LYS A 20 20.43 60.02 -3.98
C LYS A 20 21.00 59.52 -5.32
N LYS A 21 22.32 59.61 -5.53
CA LYS A 21 22.99 59.05 -6.72
C LYS A 21 22.92 57.53 -6.76
N LEU A 22 23.10 56.88 -5.62
CA LEU A 22 23.08 55.42 -5.50
C LEU A 22 21.66 54.87 -5.69
N LEU A 23 20.64 55.52 -5.11
CA LEU A 23 19.22 55.22 -5.33
C LEU A 23 18.79 55.44 -6.78
N ARG A 24 19.30 56.47 -7.45
CA ARG A 24 18.97 56.74 -8.84
C ARG A 24 19.62 55.73 -9.80
N LYS A 25 20.84 55.29 -9.51
CA LYS A 25 21.46 54.16 -10.22
C LYS A 25 20.71 52.85 -9.93
N SER A 26 20.35 52.57 -8.68
CA SER A 26 19.64 51.34 -8.32
C SER A 26 18.27 51.27 -8.99
N LYS A 27 17.53 52.38 -9.13
CA LYS A 27 16.25 52.41 -9.89
C LYS A 27 16.37 51.92 -11.33
N ASN A 28 17.51 52.14 -11.99
CA ASN A 28 17.71 51.68 -13.37
C ASN A 28 18.13 50.20 -13.43
N TYR A 29 18.79 49.68 -12.40
CA TYR A 29 19.19 48.25 -12.33
C TYR A 29 18.14 47.37 -11.65
N PHE A 30 17.22 47.96 -10.89
CA PHE A 30 16.19 47.26 -10.12
C PHE A 30 15.26 46.41 -11.01
N PRO A 31 14.79 46.87 -12.19
CA PRO A 31 14.00 46.03 -13.07
C PRO A 31 14.77 44.79 -13.53
N TYR A 32 16.04 44.94 -13.92
CA TYR A 32 16.89 43.82 -14.36
C TYR A 32 17.17 42.83 -13.22
N PHE A 33 17.45 43.34 -12.02
CA PHE A 33 17.62 42.51 -10.82
C PHE A 33 16.33 41.77 -10.44
N SER A 34 15.18 42.45 -10.50
CA SER A 34 13.88 41.85 -10.20
C SER A 34 13.53 40.76 -11.21
N VAL A 35 13.79 40.99 -12.50
CA VAL A 35 13.55 40.00 -13.56
C VAL A 35 14.49 38.80 -13.40
N SER A 36 15.79 39.02 -13.16
CA SER A 36 16.74 37.92 -12.99
C SER A 36 16.42 37.07 -11.74
N LEU A 37 16.05 37.71 -10.63
CA LEU A 37 15.62 37.04 -9.41
C LEU A 37 14.34 36.22 -9.65
N LEU A 38 13.35 36.79 -10.33
CA LEU A 38 12.11 36.08 -10.65
C LEU A 38 12.38 34.88 -11.56
N SER A 39 13.19 35.05 -12.61
CA SER A 39 13.61 33.95 -13.49
C SER A 39 14.33 32.85 -12.72
N LEU A 40 15.24 33.20 -11.81
CA LEU A 40 15.93 32.23 -10.96
C LEU A 40 14.94 31.46 -10.06
N LEU A 41 14.00 32.15 -9.44
CA LEU A 41 12.98 31.51 -8.60
C LEU A 41 12.08 30.55 -9.39
N VAL A 42 11.71 30.91 -10.61
CA VAL A 42 10.93 30.04 -11.50
C VAL A 42 11.72 28.77 -11.85
N VAL A 43 13.01 28.90 -12.19
CA VAL A 43 13.87 27.75 -12.46
C VAL A 43 14.00 26.84 -11.23
N LEU A 44 14.24 27.43 -10.05
CA LEU A 44 14.32 26.68 -8.80
C LEU A 44 12.99 25.99 -8.44
N PHE A 45 11.86 26.64 -8.71
CA PHE A 45 10.54 26.07 -8.50
C PHE A 45 10.31 24.83 -9.37
N PHE A 46 10.62 24.91 -10.67
CA PHE A 46 10.50 23.75 -11.55
C PHE A 46 11.48 22.63 -11.18
N TRP A 47 12.72 22.98 -10.82
CA TRP A 47 13.74 22.02 -10.39
C TRP A 47 13.32 21.26 -9.12
N THR A 48 12.88 21.98 -8.09
CA THR A 48 12.42 21.39 -6.82
C THR A 48 11.17 20.53 -7.05
N THR A 49 10.17 21.06 -7.74
CA THR A 49 8.94 20.33 -8.07
C THR A 49 9.22 19.05 -8.86
N TYR A 50 10.16 19.07 -9.81
CA TYR A 50 10.53 17.89 -10.58
C TYR A 50 11.21 16.82 -9.70
N ASN A 51 12.09 17.24 -8.79
CA ASN A 51 12.85 16.33 -7.94
C ASN A 51 12.06 15.78 -6.74
N ASP A 52 11.04 16.51 -6.27
CA ASP A 52 10.23 16.10 -5.10
C ASP A 52 9.02 15.25 -5.48
N LYS A 53 8.55 15.33 -6.73
CA LYS A 53 7.43 14.52 -7.25
C LYS A 53 7.56 13.02 -6.97
N PRO A 54 8.70 12.35 -7.27
CA PRO A 54 8.86 10.93 -7.00
C PRO A 54 8.69 10.57 -5.52
N LYS A 55 9.24 11.37 -4.61
CA LYS A 55 9.13 11.13 -3.16
C LYS A 55 7.70 11.23 -2.68
N PHE A 56 6.96 12.22 -3.16
CA PHE A 56 5.55 12.38 -2.84
C PHE A 56 4.73 11.17 -3.32
N ILE A 57 4.92 10.75 -4.57
CA ILE A 57 4.23 9.57 -5.13
C ILE A 57 4.58 8.31 -4.33
N THR A 58 5.86 8.11 -3.97
CA THR A 58 6.26 6.99 -3.10
C THR A 58 5.53 7.02 -1.77
N SER A 59 5.41 8.19 -1.13
CA SER A 59 4.71 8.33 0.15
C SER A 59 3.21 8.04 0.04
N VAL A 60 2.57 8.42 -1.07
CA VAL A 60 1.16 8.10 -1.33
C VAL A 60 1.00 6.60 -1.51
N ILE A 61 1.83 5.97 -2.34
CA ILE A 61 1.82 4.53 -2.58
C ILE A 61 1.95 3.74 -1.28
N THR A 62 2.96 4.07 -0.45
CA THR A 62 3.21 3.32 0.78
C THR A 62 2.10 3.50 1.80
N MET A 63 1.52 4.70 1.90
CA MET A 63 0.38 4.95 2.78
C MET A 63 -0.88 4.20 2.33
N ASP A 64 -1.18 4.22 1.03
CA ASP A 64 -2.34 3.50 0.47
C ASP A 64 -2.19 2.00 0.66
N ILE A 65 -1.02 1.43 0.33
CA ILE A 65 -0.73 0.00 0.52
C ILE A 65 -0.86 -0.37 1.98
N LYS A 66 -0.31 0.44 2.90
CA LYS A 66 -0.44 0.19 4.33
C LYS A 66 -1.92 0.14 4.75
N ASN A 67 -2.73 1.11 4.32
CA ASN A 67 -4.15 1.15 4.64
C ASN A 67 -4.91 -0.06 4.07
N ILE A 68 -4.59 -0.49 2.86
CA ILE A 68 -5.16 -1.69 2.24
C ILE A 68 -4.78 -2.94 3.02
N VAL A 69 -3.50 -3.12 3.32
CA VAL A 69 -2.97 -4.29 4.06
C VAL A 69 -3.58 -4.36 5.47
N ASP A 70 -3.63 -3.24 6.18
CA ASP A 70 -4.25 -3.17 7.51
C ASP A 70 -5.74 -3.53 7.45
N SER A 71 -6.45 -3.08 6.42
CA SER A 71 -7.85 -3.41 6.20
C SER A 71 -8.04 -4.89 5.89
N LEU A 72 -7.22 -5.46 5.00
CA LEU A 72 -7.27 -6.89 4.66
C LEU A 72 -6.94 -7.79 5.85
N ASN A 73 -5.95 -7.43 6.67
CA ASN A 73 -5.65 -8.13 7.92
C ASN A 73 -6.84 -8.08 8.90
N LYS A 74 -7.53 -6.95 8.98
CA LYS A 74 -8.72 -6.83 9.82
C LYS A 74 -9.88 -7.68 9.28
N ILE A 75 -10.12 -7.65 7.96
CA ILE A 75 -11.12 -8.48 7.29
C ILE A 75 -10.83 -9.96 7.54
N ASP A 76 -9.58 -10.39 7.37
CA ASP A 76 -9.19 -11.78 7.62
C ASP A 76 -9.43 -12.19 9.08
N LYS A 77 -9.03 -11.34 10.02
CA LYS A 77 -9.24 -11.60 11.45
C LYS A 77 -10.73 -11.72 11.83
N GLU A 78 -11.61 -10.91 11.24
CA GLU A 78 -13.02 -10.83 11.63
C GLU A 78 -13.92 -11.77 10.81
N CYS A 79 -13.67 -11.86 9.51
CA CYS A 79 -14.51 -12.56 8.54
C CYS A 79 -13.87 -13.84 7.99
N ASN A 80 -12.55 -13.97 8.13
CA ASN A 80 -11.69 -15.00 7.53
C ASN A 80 -11.81 -15.15 6.01
N ILE A 81 -10.71 -14.87 5.32
CA ILE A 81 -10.66 -14.88 3.85
C ILE A 81 -10.39 -16.32 3.37
N LEU A 82 -11.43 -16.96 2.85
CA LEU A 82 -11.38 -18.32 2.29
C LEU A 82 -10.57 -18.37 1.01
N SER A 83 -10.84 -17.43 0.10
CA SER A 83 -10.21 -17.39 -1.20
C SER A 83 -10.24 -15.99 -1.78
N ILE A 84 -9.28 -15.75 -2.66
CA ILE A 84 -9.25 -14.60 -3.57
C ILE A 84 -9.53 -15.16 -4.96
N GLU A 85 -10.54 -14.61 -5.63
CA GLU A 85 -11.18 -15.20 -6.81
C GLU A 85 -10.21 -15.42 -7.98
N ASN A 86 -9.59 -14.34 -8.47
CA ASN A 86 -8.73 -14.39 -9.66
C ASN A 86 -7.25 -14.30 -9.30
N GLU A 87 -6.38 -14.47 -10.30
CA GLU A 87 -4.95 -14.20 -10.12
C GLU A 87 -4.65 -12.72 -9.91
N CYS A 88 -5.48 -11.84 -10.46
CA CYS A 88 -5.33 -10.39 -10.38
C CYS A 88 -6.71 -9.78 -10.11
N ASN A 89 -6.84 -9.02 -9.04
CA ASN A 89 -8.12 -8.52 -8.57
C ASN A 89 -8.02 -7.06 -8.15
N TYR A 90 -8.99 -6.24 -8.53
CA TYR A 90 -9.03 -4.85 -8.09
C TYR A 90 -9.45 -4.74 -6.62
N VAL A 91 -8.88 -3.78 -5.91
CA VAL A 91 -9.27 -3.42 -4.54
C VAL A 91 -10.40 -2.39 -4.60
N ASP A 92 -11.60 -2.83 -4.96
CA ASP A 92 -12.78 -1.99 -5.17
C ASP A 92 -13.89 -2.16 -4.11
N PHE A 93 -13.57 -2.84 -3.02
CA PHE A 93 -14.56 -3.30 -2.04
C PHE A 93 -14.33 -2.79 -0.60
N LEU A 94 -13.27 -2.02 -0.34
CA LEU A 94 -12.95 -1.56 1.02
C LEU A 94 -13.92 -0.50 1.55
N ASN A 95 -14.67 0.16 0.67
CA ASN A 95 -15.72 1.11 1.01
C ASN A 95 -17.12 0.50 1.10
N VAL A 96 -17.25 -0.83 1.02
CA VAL A 96 -18.56 -1.52 1.12
C VAL A 96 -19.03 -1.54 2.57
N GLU A 97 -20.20 -0.97 2.83
CA GLU A 97 -20.81 -0.97 4.18
C GLU A 97 -21.47 -2.31 4.50
N LYS A 98 -22.25 -2.84 3.55
CA LYS A 98 -23.01 -4.08 3.70
C LYS A 98 -23.09 -4.80 2.37
N PHE A 99 -23.11 -6.12 2.43
CA PHE A 99 -23.35 -7.01 1.29
C PHE A 99 -24.12 -8.24 1.76
N SER A 100 -24.58 -9.05 0.81
CA SER A 100 -25.28 -10.31 1.07
C SER A 100 -24.53 -11.46 0.41
N GLY A 101 -24.52 -12.62 1.08
CA GLY A 101 -23.76 -13.79 0.61
C GLY A 101 -22.40 -13.89 1.30
N SER A 102 -21.49 -14.65 0.70
CA SER A 102 -20.14 -14.85 1.22
C SER A 102 -19.08 -14.06 0.46
N GLU A 103 -19.46 -13.32 -0.58
CA GLU A 103 -18.54 -12.67 -1.50
C GLU A 103 -18.66 -11.14 -1.43
N VAL A 104 -17.51 -10.47 -1.36
CA VAL A 104 -17.40 -9.01 -1.40
C VAL A 104 -16.17 -8.61 -2.21
N GLY A 105 -16.41 -7.96 -3.35
CA GLY A 105 -15.37 -7.75 -4.35
C GLY A 105 -14.78 -9.09 -4.80
N CYS A 106 -13.47 -9.24 -4.66
CA CYS A 106 -12.76 -10.48 -4.99
C CYS A 106 -12.58 -11.45 -3.82
N LEU A 107 -13.12 -11.14 -2.64
CA LEU A 107 -12.93 -11.94 -1.43
C LEU A 107 -14.12 -12.87 -1.21
N ASN A 108 -13.84 -14.14 -0.96
CA ASN A 108 -14.81 -15.07 -0.39
C ASN A 108 -14.53 -15.23 1.11
N LEU A 109 -15.56 -15.06 1.93
CA LEU A 109 -15.47 -14.94 3.39
C LEU A 109 -16.19 -16.09 4.09
N ALA A 110 -15.59 -16.61 5.16
CA ALA A 110 -16.19 -17.67 5.96
C ALA A 110 -17.33 -17.14 6.84
N PHE A 111 -17.13 -15.95 7.40
CA PHE A 111 -18.05 -15.29 8.32
C PHE A 111 -18.46 -13.91 7.81
N PRO A 112 -19.18 -13.83 6.67
CA PRO A 112 -19.58 -12.55 6.08
C PRO A 112 -20.47 -11.70 7.00
N LYS A 113 -21.16 -12.33 7.96
CA LYS A 113 -21.96 -11.64 8.99
C LYS A 113 -21.13 -10.77 9.94
N ASN A 114 -19.82 -11.03 10.05
CA ASN A 114 -18.91 -10.27 10.89
C ASN A 114 -18.34 -9.04 10.17
N TRP A 115 -18.76 -8.77 8.94
CA TRP A 115 -18.29 -7.62 8.18
C TRP A 115 -18.57 -6.31 8.91
N ALA A 116 -17.51 -5.62 9.34
CA ALA A 116 -17.57 -4.37 10.07
C ALA A 116 -17.44 -3.13 9.16
N GLY A 117 -17.45 -3.30 7.84
CA GLY A 117 -17.18 -2.24 6.88
C GLY A 117 -18.12 -1.04 6.98
N PRO A 118 -17.78 0.08 6.32
CA PRO A 118 -16.66 0.24 5.41
C PRO A 118 -15.32 0.33 6.16
N TYR A 119 -14.27 -0.26 5.59
CA TYR A 119 -12.92 -0.22 6.18
C TYR A 119 -12.17 1.06 5.78
N LEU A 120 -12.49 1.60 4.59
CA LEU A 120 -12.02 2.90 4.12
C LEU A 120 -13.21 3.71 3.58
N SER A 121 -13.15 5.04 3.68
CA SER A 121 -14.21 5.89 3.14
C SER A 121 -14.31 5.83 1.61
N LEU A 122 -13.18 5.61 0.94
CA LEU A 122 -13.05 5.45 -0.51
C LEU A 122 -12.00 4.39 -0.79
N ASN A 123 -12.16 3.67 -1.91
CA ASN A 123 -11.12 2.77 -2.39
C ASN A 123 -9.89 3.58 -2.85
N PRO A 124 -8.69 3.29 -2.33
CA PRO A 124 -7.48 3.98 -2.75
C PRO A 124 -7.25 3.83 -4.26
N THR A 125 -6.92 4.94 -4.90
CA THR A 125 -6.55 4.95 -6.32
C THR A 125 -5.30 5.79 -6.52
N LEU A 126 -4.47 5.37 -7.45
CA LEU A 126 -3.30 6.10 -7.90
C LEU A 126 -3.46 6.44 -9.38
N GLN A 127 -3.42 7.73 -9.71
CA GLN A 127 -3.61 8.19 -11.10
C GLN A 127 -4.95 7.71 -11.72
N GLY A 128 -5.99 7.58 -10.88
CA GLY A 128 -7.30 7.08 -11.28
C GLY A 128 -7.37 5.57 -11.52
N LYS A 129 -6.34 4.81 -11.11
CA LYS A 129 -6.29 3.35 -11.18
C LYS A 129 -6.37 2.77 -9.78
N LEU A 130 -7.16 1.71 -9.61
CA LEU A 130 -7.25 0.97 -8.35
C LEU A 130 -5.96 0.20 -8.09
N TYR A 131 -5.67 -0.04 -6.81
CA TYR A 131 -4.68 -1.05 -6.43
C TYR A 131 -5.22 -2.44 -6.72
N GLU A 132 -4.33 -3.41 -6.80
CA GLU A 132 -4.67 -4.78 -7.15
C GLU A 132 -4.06 -5.78 -6.17
N ILE A 133 -4.79 -6.86 -5.91
CA ILE A 133 -4.30 -8.04 -5.22
C ILE A 133 -3.90 -9.08 -6.25
N ILE A 134 -2.62 -9.46 -6.24
CA ILE A 134 -2.01 -10.40 -7.16
C ILE A 134 -1.68 -11.69 -6.42
N LYS A 135 -2.24 -12.80 -6.89
CA LYS A 135 -1.99 -14.15 -6.38
C LYS A 135 -0.85 -14.79 -7.19
N ARG A 136 0.16 -15.26 -6.47
CA ARG A 136 1.30 -16.00 -7.03
C ARG A 136 1.60 -17.22 -6.18
N LYS A 137 2.45 -18.10 -6.73
CA LYS A 137 2.91 -19.32 -6.03
C LYS A 137 3.68 -19.00 -4.74
N ASP A 138 4.36 -17.85 -4.71
CA ASP A 138 5.16 -17.38 -3.56
C ASP A 138 4.35 -16.55 -2.56
N GLY A 139 3.09 -16.19 -2.86
CA GLY A 139 2.18 -15.50 -1.94
C GLY A 139 1.17 -14.59 -2.64
N ASN A 140 0.42 -13.85 -1.84
CA ASN A 140 -0.49 -12.80 -2.31
C ASN A 140 0.13 -11.43 -2.08
N TYR A 141 -0.06 -10.50 -3.01
CA TYR A 141 0.58 -9.19 -3.01
C TYR A 141 -0.41 -8.06 -3.29
N VAL A 142 -0.25 -6.92 -2.63
CA VAL A 142 -0.97 -5.68 -2.95
C VAL A 142 -0.02 -4.77 -3.73
N LEU A 143 -0.38 -4.45 -4.97
CA LEU A 143 0.44 -3.67 -5.91
C LEU A 143 -0.35 -2.52 -6.54
N PRO A 144 0.31 -1.44 -7.00
CA PRO A 144 -0.31 -0.41 -7.83
C PRO A 144 -0.81 -1.00 -9.14
N GLY A 145 -2.04 -0.68 -9.56
CA GLY A 145 -2.66 -1.30 -10.73
C GLY A 145 -2.04 -0.95 -12.09
N ARG A 146 -2.53 -1.63 -13.13
CA ARG A 146 -2.01 -1.47 -14.50
C ARG A 146 -2.09 -0.04 -15.03
N GLY A 147 -1.04 0.39 -15.72
CA GLY A 147 -0.94 1.71 -16.35
C GLY A 147 -0.52 2.83 -15.40
N VAL A 148 -0.33 2.54 -14.11
CA VAL A 148 0.25 3.51 -13.16
C VAL A 148 1.70 3.78 -13.54
N LYS A 149 2.07 5.06 -13.59
CA LYS A 149 3.48 5.49 -13.68
C LYS A 149 4.09 5.60 -12.29
N LEU A 150 5.16 4.85 -12.02
CA LEU A 150 5.82 4.79 -10.73
C LEU A 150 6.88 5.91 -10.53
N PRO A 151 7.34 6.14 -9.29
CA PRO A 151 8.41 7.09 -8.96
C PRO A 151 9.75 6.87 -9.67
N ASN A 152 10.02 5.65 -10.15
CA ASN A 152 11.18 5.29 -10.96
C ASN A 152 10.93 5.46 -12.48
N ASP A 153 9.87 6.19 -12.84
CA ASP A 153 9.40 6.46 -14.21
C ASP A 153 8.89 5.24 -15.01
N LEU A 154 8.91 4.04 -14.44
CA LEU A 154 8.37 2.83 -15.06
C LEU A 154 6.83 2.81 -15.02
N ILE A 155 6.22 2.28 -16.07
CA ILE A 155 4.77 2.13 -16.20
C ILE A 155 4.38 0.65 -16.08
N VAL A 156 3.52 0.36 -15.10
CA VAL A 156 3.01 -0.99 -14.84
C VAL A 156 2.23 -1.54 -16.04
N GLY A 157 2.54 -2.76 -16.46
CA GLY A 157 1.93 -3.45 -17.61
C GLY A 157 2.34 -2.90 -18.98
N LYS A 158 3.31 -1.97 -19.02
CA LYS A 158 3.92 -1.48 -20.26
C LYS A 158 5.44 -1.71 -20.25
N ASP A 159 6.14 -1.18 -19.25
CA ASP A 159 7.60 -1.28 -19.16
C ASP A 159 8.04 -2.55 -18.43
N PHE A 160 7.20 -3.02 -17.51
CA PHE A 160 7.29 -4.34 -16.89
C PHE A 160 5.88 -4.85 -16.62
N ASP A 161 5.73 -6.16 -16.51
CA ASP A 161 4.45 -6.81 -16.29
C ASP A 161 4.63 -7.83 -15.16
N TYR A 162 3.76 -7.82 -14.15
CA TYR A 162 3.75 -8.83 -13.08
C TYR A 162 2.55 -9.78 -13.21
N TYR A 163 1.77 -9.68 -14.29
CA TYR A 163 0.60 -10.51 -14.64
C TYR A 163 1.00 -11.80 -15.36
N SER A 164 2.13 -11.83 -16.05
CA SER A 164 2.60 -13.06 -16.70
C SER A 164 3.03 -14.12 -15.68
N ALA A 165 2.47 -15.33 -15.81
CA ALA A 165 2.79 -16.47 -14.95
C ALA A 165 4.25 -16.94 -15.06
N ASP A 166 4.93 -16.58 -16.15
CA ASP A 166 6.32 -16.96 -16.44
C ASP A 166 7.35 -15.92 -15.94
N LEU A 167 6.89 -14.81 -15.36
CA LEU A 167 7.77 -13.70 -14.97
C LEU A 167 8.36 -13.86 -13.57
N THR A 168 9.41 -13.06 -13.36
CA THR A 168 10.24 -12.96 -12.16
C THR A 168 9.38 -12.83 -10.88
N SER A 169 9.77 -13.54 -9.81
CA SER A 169 9.13 -13.45 -8.48
C SER A 169 8.89 -11.99 -8.07
N ILE A 170 7.67 -11.68 -7.59
CA ILE A 170 7.29 -10.33 -7.14
C ILE A 170 8.21 -9.85 -6.02
N ASP A 171 8.69 -10.76 -5.16
CA ASP A 171 9.65 -10.45 -4.10
C ASP A 171 10.94 -9.82 -4.67
N LYS A 172 11.41 -10.26 -5.85
CA LYS A 172 12.57 -9.65 -6.53
C LYS A 172 12.27 -8.26 -7.08
N MET A 173 11.03 -8.02 -7.52
CA MET A 173 10.61 -6.71 -8.00
C MET A 173 10.52 -5.70 -6.85
N LEU A 174 10.16 -6.16 -5.64
CA LEU A 174 10.06 -5.35 -4.43
C LEU A 174 11.43 -5.08 -3.75
N ALA A 175 12.42 -5.96 -3.99
CA ALA A 175 13.77 -5.82 -3.46
C ALA A 175 14.47 -4.53 -3.94
N ASP A 176 15.54 -4.13 -3.25
CA ASP A 176 16.30 -2.94 -3.63
C ASP A 176 16.83 -3.04 -5.07
N GLY A 177 16.64 -1.97 -5.85
CA GLY A 177 16.91 -1.95 -7.28
C GLY A 177 15.89 -2.65 -8.19
N GLY A 178 14.84 -3.27 -7.63
CA GLY A 178 13.75 -3.89 -8.39
C GLY A 178 12.77 -2.89 -9.02
N GLN A 179 11.94 -3.35 -9.98
CA GLN A 179 11.00 -2.50 -10.71
C GLN A 179 9.88 -1.91 -9.83
N LEU A 180 9.52 -2.59 -8.74
CA LEU A 180 8.56 -2.15 -7.73
C LEU A 180 9.28 -1.58 -6.50
N ASN A 181 10.46 -1.00 -6.68
CA ASN A 181 11.21 -0.32 -5.62
C ASN A 181 11.63 1.08 -6.07
N TYR A 182 11.60 2.02 -5.13
CA TYR A 182 12.17 3.35 -5.32
C TYR A 182 13.05 3.73 -4.12
N LYS A 183 14.36 3.86 -4.36
CA LYS A 183 15.36 4.27 -3.35
C LYS A 183 15.27 3.44 -2.06
N GLY A 184 15.21 2.12 -2.19
CA GLY A 184 15.09 1.19 -1.06
C GLY A 184 13.68 1.07 -0.47
N THR A 185 12.70 1.82 -0.99
CA THR A 185 11.30 1.74 -0.54
C THR A 185 10.49 0.84 -1.48
N PRO A 186 9.94 -0.29 -1.00
CA PRO A 186 9.08 -1.13 -1.82
C PRO A 186 7.76 -0.41 -2.10
N LEU A 187 7.30 -0.50 -3.35
CA LEU A 187 6.07 0.10 -3.87
C LEU A 187 4.93 -0.93 -3.92
N GLY A 188 4.99 -1.93 -3.05
CA GLY A 188 4.08 -3.07 -2.96
C GLY A 188 4.27 -3.77 -1.61
N ALA A 189 3.32 -4.61 -1.23
CA ALA A 189 3.44 -5.40 0.00
C ALA A 189 2.96 -6.83 -0.20
N LYS A 190 3.64 -7.78 0.45
CA LYS A 190 3.21 -9.17 0.55
C LYS A 190 2.20 -9.30 1.69
N LEU A 191 1.07 -9.96 1.42
CA LEU A 191 0.09 -10.29 2.43
C LEU A 191 0.60 -11.47 3.26
N THR A 192 0.52 -11.35 4.58
CA THR A 192 1.08 -12.32 5.52
C THR A 192 0.07 -13.32 6.06
N PHE A 193 -1.23 -13.06 5.92
CA PHE A 193 -2.26 -14.01 6.32
C PHE A 193 -2.39 -15.14 5.30
N GLU A 194 -2.67 -16.34 5.78
CA GLU A 194 -2.84 -17.52 4.96
C GLU A 194 -4.26 -17.56 4.40
N VAL A 195 -4.38 -17.39 3.07
CA VAL A 195 -5.67 -17.52 2.38
C VAL A 195 -6.01 -19.00 2.26
N GLY A 196 -7.13 -19.40 2.86
CA GLY A 196 -7.70 -20.74 2.67
C GLY A 196 -7.05 -21.88 3.45
N ASP A 197 -6.11 -21.63 4.37
CA ASP A 197 -5.60 -22.70 5.25
C ASP A 197 -6.50 -22.88 6.48
N TRP A 198 -7.55 -23.67 6.28
CA TRP A 198 -8.36 -24.16 7.39
C TRP A 198 -7.93 -25.57 7.77
N GLY A 199 -7.12 -25.66 8.84
CA GLY A 199 -7.29 -26.69 9.85
C GLY A 199 -6.32 -27.88 9.86
N ARG A 200 -5.02 -27.66 10.06
CA ARG A 200 -4.14 -28.76 10.49
C ARG A 200 -4.06 -29.00 12.00
N GLU A 201 -4.38 -28.01 12.84
CA GLU A 201 -4.24 -28.17 14.30
C GLU A 201 -5.55 -28.19 15.07
N GLU A 202 -6.44 -27.21 14.90
CA GLU A 202 -7.64 -27.11 15.74
C GLU A 202 -8.78 -28.06 15.31
N LEU A 203 -8.92 -28.31 14.00
CA LEU A 203 -9.81 -29.35 13.48
C LEU A 203 -9.30 -30.76 13.80
N ARG A 204 -7.98 -30.98 13.93
CA ARG A 204 -7.43 -32.31 14.21
C ARG A 204 -7.71 -32.76 15.63
N SER A 205 -7.64 -31.87 16.63
CA SER A 205 -7.89 -32.26 18.02
C SER A 205 -9.38 -32.50 18.30
N LYS A 206 -10.26 -31.61 17.82
CA LYS A 206 -11.71 -31.71 18.05
C LYS A 206 -12.33 -32.83 17.23
N THR A 207 -11.99 -32.94 15.95
CA THR A 207 -12.54 -33.99 15.07
C THR A 207 -12.01 -35.38 15.43
N THR A 208 -10.76 -35.54 15.88
CA THR A 208 -10.25 -36.88 16.28
C THR A 208 -10.90 -37.36 17.58
N TYR A 209 -11.11 -36.47 18.56
CA TYR A 209 -11.83 -36.83 19.78
C TYR A 209 -13.29 -37.18 19.49
N ASP A 210 -13.99 -36.34 18.72
CA ASP A 210 -15.40 -36.53 18.41
C ASP A 210 -15.64 -37.77 17.52
N ILE A 211 -14.75 -38.04 16.54
CA ILE A 211 -14.79 -39.27 15.74
C ILE A 211 -14.52 -40.50 16.60
N ASN A 212 -13.54 -40.45 17.51
CA ASN A 212 -13.26 -41.57 18.39
C ASN A 212 -14.43 -41.86 19.34
N GLN A 213 -15.10 -40.83 19.86
CA GLN A 213 -16.30 -41.01 20.67
C GLN A 213 -17.47 -41.54 19.85
N MET A 214 -17.71 -41.02 18.65
CA MET A 214 -18.74 -41.55 17.74
C MET A 214 -18.47 -43.01 17.37
N LEU A 215 -17.23 -43.40 17.11
CA LEU A 215 -16.86 -44.79 16.82
C LEU A 215 -17.06 -45.70 18.03
N LEU A 216 -16.76 -45.22 19.24
CA LEU A 216 -16.99 -45.96 20.49
C LEU A 216 -18.50 -46.12 20.77
N GLU A 217 -19.29 -45.08 20.54
CA GLU A 217 -20.75 -45.13 20.67
C GLU A 217 -21.37 -46.03 19.61
N PHE A 218 -20.91 -45.96 18.36
CA PHE A 218 -21.35 -46.83 17.27
C PHE A 218 -21.02 -48.30 17.57
N ASN A 219 -19.80 -48.61 18.01
CA ASN A 219 -19.41 -49.96 18.42
C ASN A 219 -20.22 -50.47 19.62
N LYS A 220 -20.62 -49.59 20.55
CA LYS A 220 -21.51 -49.95 21.67
C LYS A 220 -22.98 -50.11 21.25
N ALA A 221 -23.42 -49.39 20.23
CA ALA A 221 -24.80 -49.37 19.74
C ALA A 221 -25.11 -50.48 18.72
N ILE A 222 -24.12 -51.25 18.27
CA ILE A 222 -24.32 -52.45 17.46
C ILE A 222 -24.27 -53.70 18.37
N PRO A 223 -25.42 -54.23 18.84
CA PRO A 223 -25.46 -55.44 19.67
C PRO A 223 -25.26 -56.75 18.86
N PHE A 224 -24.88 -56.71 17.59
CA PHE A 224 -25.01 -57.86 16.68
C PHE A 224 -23.72 -58.59 16.29
N THR A 225 -22.56 -58.30 16.90
CA THR A 225 -21.30 -58.96 16.43
C THR A 225 -20.40 -59.56 17.50
N TYR A 226 -20.85 -59.72 18.74
CA TYR A 226 -20.05 -60.40 19.78
C TYR A 226 -20.46 -61.86 20.09
N ASN A 227 -21.55 -62.38 19.52
CA ASN A 227 -22.10 -63.69 19.90
C ASN A 227 -22.17 -64.76 18.80
N GLN A 228 -21.37 -64.71 17.73
CA GLN A 228 -21.37 -65.77 16.70
C GLN A 228 -20.06 -66.53 16.46
N THR A 229 -19.07 -66.47 17.35
CA THR A 229 -17.81 -67.25 17.17
C THR A 229 -17.38 -68.11 18.35
N THR A 230 -18.25 -68.37 19.33
CA THR A 230 -17.94 -69.28 20.45
C THR A 230 -19.03 -70.32 20.69
N THR A 231 -19.53 -70.97 19.65
CA THR A 231 -20.24 -72.25 19.85
C THR A 231 -19.98 -73.20 18.67
N GLN A 232 -19.33 -74.33 19.00
CA GLN A 232 -19.07 -75.55 18.22
C GLN A 232 -17.94 -75.43 17.17
N ALA A 233 -16.85 -76.20 17.22
CA ALA A 233 -16.78 -77.63 17.51
C ALA A 233 -15.56 -78.04 18.35
N LYS A 234 -15.82 -78.70 19.49
CA LYS A 234 -15.09 -79.89 19.93
C LYS A 234 -16.00 -81.08 19.62
N ILE A 235 -15.57 -81.96 18.72
CA ILE A 235 -15.30 -83.40 18.88
C ILE A 235 -14.69 -83.83 17.55
#